data_AF-A0A2U1FBT9-F1
#
_entry.id   AF-A0A2U1FBT9-F1
#
_cell.length_a   1.000
_cell.length_b   1.000
_cell.length_c   1.000
_cell.angle_alpha   90.00
_cell.angle_beta   90.00
_cell.angle_gamma   90.00
#
_symmetry.space_group_name_H-M   'P 1'
#
loop_
_entity.id
_entity.type
_entity.pdbx_description
1 polymer ?
#
loop_
_entity_poly.entity_id
_entity_poly.type
_entity_poly.pdbx_seq_one_letter_code
_entity_poly.pdbx_strand_id
1 'polypeptide(L)'
;MSDPGRAWEDHRRALGGFIRSQRKLARLSLRQLSALSNISNPYLSQIERGLHEPSVRVLHAIAEALDISAETLLLQAGLVREQAGGHPPAEAGASSAERAIRADPRLSDAQKEALISVYRSYTAGGPDGRDAP
;
A
#
# COMPACT_ATOMS: atom_id res chain seq x y z
N MET A 1 -21.83 15.77 -2.46
CA MET A 1 -21.03 16.04 -3.67
C MET A 1 -19.58 16.14 -3.21
N SER A 2 -18.77 15.08 -3.40
CA SER A 2 -17.38 15.06 -2.94
C SER A 2 -16.54 16.00 -3.79
N ASP A 3 -15.75 16.86 -3.16
CA ASP A 3 -14.79 17.73 -3.85
C ASP A 3 -13.71 16.86 -4.51
N PRO A 4 -13.59 16.88 -5.85
CA PRO A 4 -12.54 16.14 -6.52
C PRO A 4 -11.15 16.52 -5.99
N GLY A 5 -10.84 17.79 -5.70
CA GLY A 5 -9.51 18.17 -5.23
C GLY A 5 -9.05 17.41 -3.98
N ARG A 6 -9.97 17.12 -3.05
CA ARG A 6 -9.71 16.40 -1.81
C ARG A 6 -9.35 14.92 -2.03
N ALA A 7 -10.05 14.25 -2.94
CA ALA A 7 -9.82 12.82 -3.18
C ALA A 7 -8.42 12.55 -3.76
N TRP A 8 -7.89 13.43 -4.62
CA TRP A 8 -6.54 13.28 -5.18
C TRP A 8 -5.45 13.56 -4.13
N GLU A 9 -5.67 14.54 -3.24
CA GLU A 9 -4.79 14.81 -2.09
C GLU A 9 -4.69 13.59 -1.17
N ASP A 10 -5.82 12.93 -0.90
CA ASP A 10 -5.90 11.74 -0.05
C ASP A 10 -5.14 10.55 -0.67
N HIS A 11 -5.33 10.28 -1.97
CA HIS A 11 -4.57 9.24 -2.69
C HIS A 11 -3.06 9.52 -2.67
N ARG A 12 -2.65 10.78 -2.85
CA ARG A 12 -1.23 11.16 -2.84
C ARG A 12 -0.58 10.95 -1.47
N ARG A 13 -1.30 11.26 -0.38
CA ARG A 13 -0.83 10.99 0.99
C ARG A 13 -0.78 9.49 1.29
N ALA A 14 -1.78 8.73 0.84
CA ALA A 14 -1.81 7.28 0.98
C ALA A 14 -0.63 6.62 0.26
N LEU A 15 -0.38 6.99 -1.00
CA LEU A 15 0.78 6.55 -1.79
C LEU A 15 2.10 6.90 -1.10
N GLY A 16 2.26 8.14 -0.64
CA GLY A 16 3.48 8.58 0.06
C GLY A 16 3.74 7.77 1.35
N GLY A 17 2.68 7.54 2.13
CA GLY A 17 2.71 6.69 3.32
C GLY A 17 3.04 5.23 3.01
N PHE A 18 2.49 4.68 1.92
CA PHE A 18 2.79 3.34 1.45
C PHE A 18 4.27 3.19 1.06
N ILE A 19 4.80 4.10 0.23
CA ILE A 19 6.22 4.09 -0.19
C ILE A 19 7.14 4.16 1.05
N ARG A 20 6.84 5.06 2.00
CA ARG A 20 7.58 5.17 3.26
C ARG A 20 7.57 3.86 4.06
N SER A 21 6.43 3.18 4.09
CA SER A 21 6.26 1.93 4.85
C SER A 21 7.06 0.80 4.21
N GLN A 22 6.97 0.63 2.88
CA GLN A 22 7.76 -0.33 2.13
C GLN A 22 9.26 -0.07 2.29
N ARG A 23 9.70 1.19 2.22
CA ARG A 23 11.10 1.55 2.47
C ARG A 23 11.58 1.12 3.86
N LYS A 24 10.76 1.34 4.89
CA LYS A 24 11.09 0.94 6.27
C LYS A 24 11.13 -0.59 6.43
N LEU A 25 10.21 -1.32 5.79
CA LEU A 25 10.21 -2.78 5.77
C LEU A 25 11.48 -3.33 5.10
N ALA A 26 11.91 -2.71 4.00
CA ALA A 26 13.18 -2.99 3.34
C ALA A 26 14.43 -2.52 4.12
N ARG A 27 14.24 -1.90 5.30
CA ARG A 27 15.30 -1.35 6.17
C ARG A 27 16.20 -0.31 5.47
N LEU A 28 15.64 0.42 4.50
CA LEU A 28 16.35 1.45 3.76
C LEU A 28 16.17 2.83 4.41
N SER A 29 17.27 3.57 4.54
CA SER A 29 17.21 5.01 4.75
C SER A 29 16.67 5.71 3.50
N LEU A 30 16.16 6.94 3.66
CA LEU A 30 15.71 7.74 2.52
C LEU A 30 16.84 7.97 1.50
N ARG A 31 18.09 8.09 1.97
CA ARG A 31 19.28 8.25 1.12
C ARG A 31 19.61 6.99 0.32
N GLN A 32 19.43 5.81 0.92
CA GLN A 32 19.64 4.55 0.20
C GLN A 32 18.57 4.33 -0.88
N LEU A 33 17.28 4.55 -0.57
CA LEU A 33 16.23 4.44 -1.59
C LEU A 33 16.43 5.45 -2.72
N SER A 34 16.82 6.69 -2.38
CA SER A 34 17.18 7.72 -3.35
C SER A 34 18.30 7.26 -4.30
N ALA A 35 19.36 6.64 -3.78
CA ALA A 35 20.44 6.10 -4.61
C ALA A 35 19.99 4.95 -5.50
N LEU A 36 19.22 3.99 -4.95
CA LEU A 36 18.74 2.81 -5.70
C LEU A 36 17.77 3.18 -6.82
N SER A 37 16.87 4.13 -6.57
CA SER A 37 15.86 4.57 -7.54
C SER A 37 16.36 5.66 -8.50
N ASN A 38 17.60 6.14 -8.32
CA ASN A 38 18.15 7.29 -9.04
C ASN A 38 17.22 8.53 -8.98
N ILE A 39 16.60 8.76 -7.82
CA ILE A 39 15.73 9.89 -7.54
C ILE A 39 16.40 10.76 -6.48
N SER A 40 16.35 12.08 -6.62
CA SER A 40 16.96 12.96 -5.63
C SER A 40 16.30 12.81 -4.25
N ASN A 41 17.11 12.85 -3.20
CA ASN A 41 16.63 12.72 -1.81
C ASN A 41 15.54 13.75 -1.46
N PRO A 42 15.65 15.05 -1.85
CA PRO A 42 14.58 16.02 -1.61
C PRO A 42 13.27 15.67 -2.30
N TYR A 43 13.32 15.19 -3.55
CA TYR A 43 12.12 14.83 -4.30
C TYR A 43 11.44 13.59 -3.71
N LEU A 44 12.22 12.56 -3.37
CA LEU A 44 11.71 11.36 -2.69
C LEU A 44 11.08 11.71 -1.32
N SER A 45 11.66 12.66 -0.57
CA SER A 45 11.08 13.18 0.68
C SER A 45 9.72 13.85 0.45
N GLN A 46 9.55 14.59 -0.64
CA GLN A 46 8.26 15.22 -0.97
C GLN A 46 7.22 14.16 -1.36
N ILE A 47 7.60 13.13 -2.11
CA ILE A 47 6.73 12.01 -2.47
C ILE A 47 6.24 11.29 -1.22
N GLU A 48 7.13 10.91 -0.29
CA GLU A 48 6.72 10.20 0.95
C GLU A 48 5.80 11.00 1.87
N ARG A 49 5.82 12.33 1.76
CA ARG A 49 4.93 13.22 2.52
C ARG A 49 3.63 13.52 1.78
N GLY A 50 3.46 12.99 0.57
CA GLY A 50 2.31 13.27 -0.28
C GLY A 50 2.26 14.75 -0.68
N LEU A 51 3.42 15.39 -0.93
CA LEU A 51 3.50 16.80 -1.35
C LEU A 51 3.75 16.96 -2.85
N HIS A 52 4.06 15.87 -3.54
CA HIS A 52 4.29 15.89 -4.98
C HIS A 52 3.67 14.67 -5.63
N GLU A 53 3.11 14.87 -6.82
CA GLU A 53 2.63 13.79 -7.67
C GLU A 53 3.81 13.22 -8.47
N PRO A 54 4.19 11.95 -8.26
CA PRO A 54 5.24 11.30 -9.03
C PRO A 54 4.74 10.91 -10.43
N SER A 55 5.61 11.02 -11.43
CA SER A 55 5.32 10.44 -12.75
C SER A 55 5.31 8.91 -12.71
N VAL A 56 4.67 8.27 -13.70
CA VAL A 56 4.70 6.81 -13.87
C VAL A 56 6.13 6.27 -13.88
N ARG A 57 7.06 6.93 -14.59
CA ARG A 57 8.48 6.55 -14.63
C ARG A 57 9.14 6.56 -13.24
N VAL A 58 8.78 7.54 -12.40
CA VAL A 58 9.26 7.65 -11.02
C VAL A 58 8.68 6.51 -10.17
N LEU A 59 7.40 6.18 -10.35
CA LEU A 59 6.78 5.05 -9.66
C LEU A 59 7.45 3.72 -10.03
N HIS A 60 7.75 3.48 -11.30
CA HIS A 60 8.51 2.29 -11.72
C HIS A 60 9.88 2.21 -11.04
N ALA A 61 10.66 3.29 -11.04
CA ALA A 61 11.98 3.31 -10.41
C ALA A 61 11.93 3.07 -8.90
N ILE A 62 10.89 3.57 -8.22
CA ILE A 62 10.66 3.30 -6.80
C ILE A 62 10.25 1.84 -6.57
N ALA A 63 9.39 1.29 -7.42
CA ALA A 63 8.94 -0.11 -7.33
C ALA A 63 10.10 -1.08 -7.48
N GLU A 64 10.95 -0.87 -8.50
CA GLU A 64 12.16 -1.67 -8.73
C GLU A 64 13.12 -1.58 -7.53
N ALA A 65 13.36 -0.38 -7.00
CA ALA A 65 14.25 -0.20 -5.86
C ALA A 65 13.73 -0.80 -4.55
N LEU A 66 12.41 -1.01 -4.44
CA LEU A 66 11.75 -1.61 -3.28
C LEU A 66 11.43 -3.11 -3.48
N ASP A 67 11.75 -3.67 -4.64
CA ASP A 67 11.41 -5.05 -5.03
C ASP A 67 9.90 -5.35 -4.89
N ILE A 68 9.07 -4.44 -5.40
CA ILE A 68 7.60 -4.59 -5.44
C ILE A 68 7.06 -4.36 -6.85
N SER A 69 5.83 -4.81 -7.11
CA SER A 69 5.19 -4.57 -8.41
C SER A 69 4.89 -3.08 -8.62
N ALA A 70 5.25 -2.57 -9.80
CA ALA A 70 4.88 -1.22 -10.23
C ALA A 70 3.36 -1.03 -10.31
N GLU A 71 2.61 -2.09 -10.66
CA GLU A 71 1.16 -2.10 -10.64
C GLU A 71 0.60 -1.76 -9.26
N THR A 72 1.21 -2.28 -8.20
CA THR A 72 0.82 -1.97 -6.82
C THR A 72 0.94 -0.47 -6.53
N LEU A 73 2.03 0.17 -6.96
CA LEU A 73 2.19 1.62 -6.78
C LEU A 73 1.23 2.43 -7.65
N LEU A 74 0.94 1.98 -8.87
CA LEU A 74 -0.03 2.63 -9.76
C LEU A 74 -1.46 2.55 -9.23
N LEU A 75 -1.86 1.41 -8.64
CA LEU A 75 -3.12 1.23 -7.93
C LEU A 75 -3.21 2.18 -6.72
N GLN A 76 -2.16 2.26 -5.90
CA GLN A 76 -2.10 3.19 -4.75
C GLN A 76 -2.15 4.66 -5.19
N ALA A 77 -1.62 4.98 -6.37
CA ALA A 77 -1.69 6.31 -6.96
C ALA A 77 -3.08 6.64 -7.56
N GLY A 78 -4.02 5.68 -7.60
CA GLY A 78 -5.32 5.84 -8.27
C GLY A 78 -5.23 5.88 -9.80
N LEU A 79 -4.08 5.52 -10.37
CA LEU A 79 -3.82 5.55 -11.82
C LEU A 79 -4.32 4.29 -12.53
N VAL A 80 -4.52 3.21 -11.78
CA VAL A 80 -5.14 1.98 -12.25
C VAL A 80 -6.35 1.75 -11.37
N ARG A 81 -7.50 1.48 -11.98
CA ARG A 81 -8.64 0.86 -11.28
C ARG A 81 -8.41 -0.63 -11.36
N GLU A 82 -8.62 -1.38 -10.27
CA GLU A 82 -8.71 -2.84 -10.33
C GLU A 82 -9.68 -3.18 -11.47
N GLN A 83 -9.15 -3.63 -12.61
CA GLN A 83 -9.99 -4.31 -13.57
C GLN A 83 -10.43 -5.57 -12.83
N ALA A 84 -11.73 -5.69 -12.59
CA ALA A 84 -12.38 -6.90 -12.11
C ALA A 84 -12.26 -8.03 -13.16
N GLY A 85 -11.03 -8.36 -13.54
CA GLY A 85 -10.66 -9.38 -14.50
C GLY A 85 -10.24 -10.63 -13.76
N GLY A 86 -11.15 -11.61 -13.67
CA GLY A 86 -10.79 -13.02 -13.50
C GLY A 86 -10.71 -13.58 -12.08
N HIS A 87 -11.13 -12.86 -11.05
CA HIS A 87 -11.46 -13.49 -9.76
C HIS A 87 -12.97 -13.59 -9.64
N PRO A 88 -13.55 -14.78 -9.34
CA PRO A 88 -14.97 -14.87 -8.98
C PRO A 88 -15.24 -13.86 -7.85
N PRO A 89 -16.46 -13.29 -7.78
CA PRO A 89 -16.79 -12.26 -6.82
C PRO A 89 -16.31 -12.72 -5.45
N ALA A 90 -15.43 -11.92 -4.84
CA ALA A 90 -14.90 -12.17 -3.52
C ALA A 90 -16.07 -12.57 -2.63
N GLU A 91 -15.99 -13.75 -1.99
CA GLU A 91 -16.89 -14.05 -0.90
C GLU A 91 -16.85 -12.86 0.04
N ALA A 92 -18.03 -12.25 0.23
CA ALA A 92 -18.17 -10.95 0.85
C ALA A 92 -17.46 -10.94 2.21
N GLY A 93 -16.32 -10.25 2.29
CA GLY A 93 -15.66 -9.91 3.55
C GLY A 93 -14.20 -10.33 3.73
N ALA A 94 -13.64 -11.24 2.92
CA ALA A 94 -12.25 -11.69 3.11
C ALA A 94 -11.25 -10.89 2.25
N SER A 95 -10.28 -10.23 2.88
CA SER A 95 -9.17 -9.56 2.16
C SER A 95 -8.33 -10.57 1.35
N SER A 96 -7.59 -10.08 0.35
CA SER A 96 -6.63 -10.92 -0.40
C SER A 96 -5.65 -11.65 0.53
N ALA A 97 -5.20 -10.97 1.59
CA ALA A 97 -4.34 -11.57 2.61
C ALA A 97 -5.04 -12.68 3.40
N GLU A 98 -6.29 -12.49 3.83
CA GLU A 98 -7.04 -13.54 4.53
C GLU A 98 -7.27 -14.77 3.66
N ARG A 99 -7.55 -14.58 2.36
CA ARG A 99 -7.69 -15.68 1.41
C ARG A 99 -6.39 -16.47 1.26
N ALA A 100 -5.26 -15.78 1.12
CA ALA A 100 -3.95 -16.41 1.04
C ALA A 100 -3.63 -17.23 2.31
N ILE A 101 -3.93 -16.68 3.50
CA ILE A 101 -3.72 -17.38 4.79
C ILE A 101 -4.59 -18.65 4.87
N ARG A 102 -5.87 -18.57 4.52
CA ARG A 102 -6.78 -19.74 4.57
C ARG A 102 -6.33 -20.85 3.62
N ALA A 103 -5.79 -20.48 2.46
CA ALA A 103 -5.38 -21.40 1.41
C ALA A 103 -3.99 -22.05 1.63
N ASP A 104 -3.16 -21.58 2.57
CA ASP A 104 -1.83 -22.15 2.77
C ASP A 104 -1.90 -23.54 3.42
N PRO A 105 -1.47 -24.62 2.73
CA PRO A 105 -1.53 -25.99 3.25
C PRO A 105 -0.49 -26.26 4.35
N ARG A 106 0.48 -25.37 4.56
CA ARG A 106 1.51 -25.51 5.60
C ARG A 106 1.04 -25.07 6.99
N LEU A 107 -0.15 -24.48 7.08
CA LEU A 107 -0.73 -23.97 8.34
C LEU A 107 -1.85 -24.90 8.83
N SER A 108 -1.87 -25.18 10.13
CA SER A 108 -3.02 -25.80 10.80
C SER A 108 -4.19 -24.80 10.93
N ASP A 109 -5.39 -25.29 11.18
CA ASP A 109 -6.58 -24.43 11.34
C ASP A 109 -6.40 -23.42 12.48
N ALA A 110 -5.85 -23.86 13.62
CA ALA A 110 -5.54 -22.97 14.74
C ALA A 110 -4.50 -21.87 14.36
N GLN A 111 -3.52 -22.20 13.52
CA GLN A 111 -2.53 -21.22 13.04
C GLN A 111 -3.16 -20.20 12.06
N LYS A 112 -4.06 -20.67 11.18
CA LYS A 112 -4.81 -19.80 10.27
C LYS A 112 -5.69 -18.82 11.05
N GLU A 113 -6.42 -19.31 12.04
CA GLU A 113 -7.27 -18.47 12.92
C GLU A 113 -6.45 -17.42 13.66
N ALA A 114 -5.31 -17.80 14.24
CA ALA A 114 -4.42 -16.88 14.95
C ALA A 114 -3.89 -15.76 14.01
N LEU A 115 -3.39 -16.11 12.82
CA LEU A 115 -2.89 -15.14 11.85
C LEU A 115 -3.98 -14.19 11.35
N ILE A 116 -5.18 -14.72 11.08
CA ILE A 116 -6.33 -13.90 10.65
C ILE A 116 -6.78 -12.97 11.79
N SER A 117 -6.82 -13.45 13.03
CA SER A 117 -7.15 -12.64 14.20
C SER A 117 -6.19 -11.45 14.37
N VAL A 118 -4.88 -11.72 14.29
CA VAL A 118 -3.84 -10.68 14.35
C VAL A 118 -3.95 -9.72 13.17
N TYR A 119 -4.16 -10.22 11.96
CA TYR A 119 -4.34 -9.37 10.77
C TYR A 119 -5.54 -8.43 10.94
N ARG A 120 -6.69 -8.97 11.38
CA ARG A 120 -7.92 -8.19 11.61
C ARG A 120 -7.76 -7.13 12.68
N SER A 121 -7.01 -7.40 13.75
CA SER A 121 -6.78 -6.40 14.80
C SER A 121 -5.99 -5.19 14.28
N TYR A 122 -5.06 -5.38 13.35
CA TYR A 122 -4.33 -4.28 12.70
C TYR A 122 -5.16 -3.54 11.65
N THR A 123 -6.03 -4.22 10.91
CA THR A 123 -6.83 -3.58 9.85
C THR A 123 -8.11 -2.91 10.34
N ALA A 124 -8.71 -3.40 11.43
CA ALA A 124 -9.91 -2.80 12.02
C ALA A 124 -9.62 -1.47 12.75
N GLY A 125 -8.35 -1.17 13.05
CA GLY A 125 -7.89 0.04 13.74
C GLY A 125 -7.32 1.16 12.85
N GLY A 126 -7.56 1.15 11.54
CA GLY A 126 -7.17 2.26 10.63
C GLY A 126 -7.93 3.57 10.95
N PRO A 127 -7.42 4.76 10.53
CA PRO A 127 -7.71 6.09 11.10
C PRO A 127 -9.10 6.66 10.76
N ASP A 128 -10.16 5.90 11.01
CA ASP A 128 -11.54 6.38 10.98
C ASP A 128 -12.34 5.71 12.11
N GLY A 129 -11.84 5.88 13.34
CA GLY A 129 -12.46 5.46 14.58
C GLY A 129 -12.61 6.68 15.47
N ARG A 130 -13.69 7.41 15.22
CA ARG A 130 -14.08 8.68 15.81
C ARG A 130 -13.87 8.73 17.32
N ASP A 131 -13.47 9.93 17.76
CA ASP A 131 -13.85 10.48 19.05
C ASP A 131 -15.24 10.00 19.48
N ALA A 132 -15.31 9.48 20.69
CA ALA A 132 -16.15 10.00 21.78
C ALA A 132 -16.27 8.93 22.88
N PRO A 133 -16.67 9.33 24.09
CA PRO A 133 -16.19 10.42 24.93
C PRO A 133 -15.46 9.91 26.19
#